data_AF-A0A2L1KT58-F1
#
_entry.id   AF-A0A2L1KT58-F1
#
_cell.length_a   1.000
_cell.length_b   1.000
_cell.length_c   1.000
_cell.angle_alpha   90.00
_cell.angle_beta   90.00
_cell.angle_gamma   90.00
#
_symmetry.space_group_name_H-M   'P 1'
#
loop_
_entity.id
_entity.type
_entity.pdbx_description
1 polymer ?
#
loop_
_entity_poly.entity_id
_entity_poly.type
_entity_poly.pdbx_seq_one_letter_code
_entity_poly.pdbx_strand_id
1 'polypeptide(L)'
;MSRRKYTFQQRLEVVMHYFATDEGYRLTSARFNVPRTQVRIWVAAYDAYGEEGLKPRDKGVSIDPDIRVEAVKAVLTGQISQTQAAAKFNVAGSASVGSG
;
A
#
# COMPACT_ATOMS: atom_id res chain seq x y z
N MET A 1 -4.24 -21.16 -4.31
CA MET A 1 -4.08 -19.72 -4.59
C MET A 1 -5.09 -18.92 -3.79
N SER A 2 -4.67 -17.96 -2.96
CA SER A 2 -5.60 -17.09 -2.23
C SER A 2 -6.30 -16.15 -3.23
N ARG A 3 -7.62 -16.26 -3.36
CA ARG A 3 -8.42 -15.41 -4.28
C ARG A 3 -8.35 -13.97 -3.79
N ARG A 4 -7.81 -13.06 -4.61
CA ARG A 4 -7.81 -11.62 -4.29
C ARG A 4 -9.27 -11.14 -4.21
N LYS A 5 -9.64 -10.51 -3.10
CA LYS A 5 -11.03 -10.09 -2.80
C LYS A 5 -11.55 -9.00 -3.74
N TYR A 6 -10.66 -8.14 -4.23
CA TYR A 6 -11.00 -6.99 -5.07
C TYR A 6 -10.05 -6.92 -6.28
N THR A 7 -10.62 -6.75 -7.47
CA THR A 7 -9.86 -6.57 -8.72
C THR A 7 -9.30 -5.14 -8.81
N PHE A 8 -8.32 -4.91 -9.69
CA PHE A 8 -7.80 -3.57 -9.95
C PHE A 8 -8.91 -2.62 -10.43
N GLN A 9 -9.71 -3.06 -11.41
CA GLN A 9 -10.80 -2.29 -11.96
C GLN A 9 -11.82 -1.86 -10.89
N GLN A 10 -12.19 -2.78 -9.98
CA GLN A 10 -13.10 -2.46 -8.89
C GLN A 10 -12.53 -1.38 -7.95
N ARG A 11 -11.20 -1.39 -7.70
CA ARG A 11 -10.55 -0.35 -6.89
C ARG A 11 -10.58 0.99 -7.60
N LEU A 12 -10.32 1.00 -8.91
CA LEU A 12 -10.32 2.21 -9.72
C LEU A 12 -11.72 2.83 -9.75
N GLU A 13 -12.76 2.04 -10.00
CA GLU A 13 -14.16 2.51 -9.99
C GLU A 13 -14.54 3.15 -8.64
N VAL A 14 -14.16 2.53 -7.51
CA VAL A 14 -14.42 3.07 -6.17
C VAL A 14 -13.77 4.43 -5.97
N VAL A 15 -12.51 4.57 -6.37
CA VAL A 15 -11.75 5.82 -6.18
C VAL A 15 -12.23 6.91 -7.14
N MET A 16 -12.50 6.59 -8.40
CA MET A 16 -13.06 7.52 -9.36
C MET A 16 -14.43 8.04 -8.91
N HIS A 17 -15.29 7.16 -8.39
CA HIS A 17 -16.58 7.56 -7.82
C HIS A 17 -16.41 8.51 -6.63
N TYR A 18 -15.45 8.22 -5.75
CA TYR A 18 -15.15 9.08 -4.60
C TYR A 18 -14.73 10.50 -5.03
N PHE A 19 -13.90 10.63 -6.08
CA PHE A 19 -13.46 11.94 -6.56
C PHE A 19 -14.50 12.65 -7.44
N ALA A 20 -15.35 11.90 -8.13
CA ALA A 20 -16.40 12.46 -9.00
C ALA A 20 -17.64 12.92 -8.23
N THR A 21 -17.80 12.53 -6.97
CA THR A 21 -19.00 12.82 -6.16
C THR A 21 -18.64 13.44 -4.82
N ASP A 22 -19.59 14.19 -4.22
CA ASP A 22 -19.46 14.72 -2.85
C ASP A 22 -19.93 13.72 -1.78
N GLU A 23 -20.15 12.46 -2.16
CA GLU A 23 -20.73 11.41 -1.31
C GLU A 23 -19.80 11.02 -0.12
N GLY A 24 -18.51 11.27 -0.27
CA GLY A 24 -17.50 10.96 0.73
C GLY A 24 -17.37 9.46 1.04
N TYR A 25 -16.58 9.12 2.07
CA TYR A 25 -16.20 7.73 2.33
C TYR A 25 -17.35 6.81 2.76
N ARG A 26 -18.36 7.34 3.46
CA ARG A 26 -19.46 6.54 4.02
C ARG A 26 -20.38 6.03 2.93
N LEU A 27 -20.81 6.92 2.04
CA LEU A 27 -21.72 6.58 0.95
C LEU A 27 -21.00 5.78 -0.14
N THR A 28 -19.75 6.12 -0.46
CA THR A 28 -18.90 5.32 -1.37
C THR A 28 -18.75 3.87 -0.85
N SER A 29 -18.49 3.70 0.45
CA SER A 29 -18.38 2.38 1.08
C SER A 29 -19.66 1.55 0.93
N ALA A 30 -20.82 2.15 1.20
CA ALA A 30 -22.11 1.50 1.08
C ALA A 30 -22.44 1.13 -0.38
N ARG A 31 -22.17 2.04 -1.31
CA ARG A 31 -22.43 1.86 -2.75
C ARG A 31 -21.71 0.66 -3.34
N PHE A 32 -20.42 0.51 -3.03
CA PHE A 32 -19.58 -0.55 -3.60
C PHE A 32 -19.48 -1.81 -2.71
N ASN A 33 -20.14 -1.81 -1.54
CA ASN A 33 -20.01 -2.85 -0.52
C ASN A 33 -18.53 -3.12 -0.15
N VAL A 34 -17.75 -2.05 -0.06
CA VAL A 34 -16.32 -2.07 0.30
C VAL A 34 -16.17 -1.45 1.68
N PRO A 35 -15.41 -2.06 2.61
CA PRO A 35 -15.16 -1.47 3.92
C PRO A 35 -14.58 -0.05 3.80
N ARG A 36 -15.11 0.90 4.59
CA ARG A 36 -14.69 2.30 4.59
C ARG A 36 -13.17 2.48 4.71
N THR A 37 -12.50 1.64 5.51
CA THR A 37 -11.03 1.64 5.65
C THR A 37 -10.32 1.32 4.33
N GLN A 38 -10.82 0.36 3.54
CA GLN A 38 -10.26 0.04 2.23
C GLN A 38 -10.44 1.18 1.24
N VAL A 39 -11.59 1.85 1.25
CA VAL A 39 -11.82 3.05 0.42
C VAL A 39 -10.80 4.13 0.75
N ARG A 40 -10.56 4.41 2.04
CA ARG A 40 -9.55 5.39 2.48
C ARG A 40 -8.14 5.04 2.00
N ILE A 41 -7.75 3.77 2.13
CA ILE A 41 -6.42 3.29 1.68
C ILE A 41 -6.27 3.49 0.16
N TRP A 42 -7.29 3.14 -0.62
CA TRP A 42 -7.22 3.27 -2.07
C TRP A 42 -7.24 4.72 -2.52
N VAL A 43 -8.06 5.57 -1.90
CA VAL A 43 -8.07 7.02 -2.18
C VAL A 43 -6.70 7.63 -1.87
N ALA A 44 -6.11 7.34 -0.70
CA ALA A 44 -4.78 7.84 -0.34
C ALA A 44 -3.68 7.30 -1.27
N ALA A 45 -3.76 6.02 -1.65
CA ALA A 45 -2.80 5.42 -2.58
C ALA A 45 -2.92 6.04 -3.98
N TYR A 46 -4.13 6.37 -4.43
CA TYR A 46 -4.36 7.05 -5.70
C TYR A 46 -3.93 8.52 -5.66
N ASP A 47 -4.19 9.22 -4.57
CA ASP A 47 -3.74 10.60 -4.37
C ASP A 47 -2.20 10.70 -4.41
N ALA A 48 -1.51 9.72 -3.80
CA ALA A 48 -0.05 9.69 -3.76
C ALA A 48 0.61 9.14 -5.04
N TYR A 49 -0.02 8.17 -5.73
CA TYR A 49 0.64 7.38 -6.80
C TYR A 49 -0.22 7.17 -8.06
N GLY A 50 -1.40 7.77 -8.15
CA GLY A 50 -2.36 7.53 -9.21
C GLY A 50 -2.81 6.06 -9.29
N GLU A 51 -3.09 5.59 -10.50
CA GLU A 51 -3.53 4.22 -10.75
C GLU A 51 -2.54 3.15 -10.27
N GLU A 52 -1.23 3.42 -10.32
CA GLU A 52 -0.20 2.50 -9.83
C GLU A 52 -0.38 2.17 -8.34
N GLY A 53 -0.90 3.11 -7.55
CA GLY A 53 -1.23 2.91 -6.13
C GLY A 53 -2.33 1.88 -5.88
N LEU A 54 -3.15 1.60 -6.90
CA LEU A 54 -4.28 0.66 -6.80
C LEU A 54 -3.93 -0.75 -7.23
N LYS A 55 -2.80 -0.95 -7.93
CA LYS A 55 -2.38 -2.28 -8.37
C LYS A 55 -2.16 -3.20 -7.18
N PRO A 56 -2.59 -4.48 -7.25
CA PRO A 56 -2.37 -5.41 -6.16
C PRO A 56 -0.87 -5.61 -5.94
N ARG A 57 -0.39 -5.28 -4.74
CA ARG A 57 0.95 -5.65 -4.29
C ARG A 57 0.96 -7.10 -3.80
N ASP A 58 2.03 -7.81 -4.11
CA ASP A 58 2.23 -9.15 -3.58
C ASP A 58 2.52 -9.10 -2.08
N LYS A 59 1.95 -10.07 -1.35
CA LYS A 59 2.11 -10.18 0.11
C LYS A 59 3.59 -10.39 0.41
N GLY A 60 4.25 -9.40 1.00
CA GLY A 60 5.68 -9.43 1.32
C GLY A 60 6.42 -8.12 1.06
N VAL A 61 5.79 -7.15 0.38
CA VAL A 61 6.40 -5.84 0.13
C VAL A 61 5.74 -4.79 1.04
N SER A 62 6.32 -4.59 2.23
CA SER A 62 5.97 -3.49 3.13
C SER A 62 6.41 -2.18 2.49
N ILE A 63 5.45 -1.36 2.08
CA ILE A 63 5.71 -0.02 1.55
C ILE A 63 4.75 0.94 2.23
N ASP A 64 5.11 1.32 3.44
CA ASP A 64 4.71 2.63 3.89
C ASP A 64 5.56 3.66 3.10
N PRO A 65 4.95 4.67 2.46
CA PRO A 65 5.67 5.77 1.83
C PRO A 65 6.67 6.41 2.80
N ASP A 66 6.24 6.60 4.04
CA ASP A 66 7.00 7.27 5.08
C ASP A 66 8.14 6.36 5.58
N ILE A 67 7.93 5.04 5.65
CA ILE A 67 8.97 4.06 6.00
C ILE A 67 10.09 4.01 4.95
N ARG A 68 9.78 4.17 3.65
CA ARG A 68 10.83 4.28 2.62
C ARG A 68 11.60 5.59 2.73
N VAL A 69 10.90 6.70 2.92
CA VAL A 69 11.53 8.02 3.03
C VAL A 69 12.44 8.08 4.26
N GLU A 70 11.99 7.53 5.38
CA GLU A 70 12.75 7.48 6.62
C GLU A 70 13.95 6.51 6.53
N ALA A 71 13.78 5.34 5.91
CA ALA A 71 14.90 4.43 5.65
C ALA A 71 15.98 5.06 4.76
N VAL A 72 15.59 5.79 3.71
CA VAL A 72 16.52 6.49 2.82
C VAL A 72 17.23 7.64 3.55
N LYS A 73 16.49 8.44 4.32
CA LYS A 73 17.08 9.54 5.12
C LYS A 73 18.07 9.02 6.16
N ALA A 74 17.76 7.91 6.84
CA ALA A 74 18.62 7.33 7.87
C ALA A 74 19.95 6.77 7.33
N VAL A 75 19.95 6.25 6.09
CA VAL A 75 21.18 5.79 5.41
C VAL A 75 22.01 6.97 4.91
N LEU A 76 21.38 7.99 4.32
CA LEU A 76 22.09 9.17 3.78
C LEU A 76 22.72 10.06 4.88
N THR A 77 22.13 10.08 6.06
CA THR A 77 22.65 10.81 7.24
C THR A 77 23.67 10.01 8.04
N GLY A 78 23.97 8.77 7.63
CA GLY A 78 24.97 7.91 8.27
C GLY A 78 24.56 7.36 9.64
N GLN A 79 23.28 7.43 10.00
CA GLN A 79 22.80 7.00 11.32
C GLN A 79 22.75 5.47 11.48
N ILE A 80 22.57 4.73 10.38
CA ILE A 80 22.60 3.26 10.34
C ILE A 80 23.18 2.76 9.01
N SER A 81 23.78 1.57 9.00
CA SER A 81 24.27 0.93 7.76
C SER A 81 23.13 0.36 6.91
N GLN A 82 23.38 0.12 5.61
CA GLN A 82 22.38 -0.48 4.69
C GLN A 82 21.82 -1.81 5.20
N THR A 83 22.66 -2.66 5.81
CA THR A 83 22.24 -3.95 6.39
C THR A 83 21.35 -3.78 7.62
N GLN A 84 21.62 -2.78 8.47
CA GLN A 84 20.77 -2.48 9.62
C GLN A 84 19.44 -1.85 9.20
N ALA A 85 19.42 -1.02 8.15
CA ALA A 85 18.18 -0.46 7.61
C ALA A 85 17.25 -1.56 7.06
N ALA A 86 17.79 -2.53 6.31
CA ALA A 86 17.01 -3.66 5.78
C ALA A 86 16.39 -4.52 6.89
N ALA A 87 17.15 -4.80 7.96
CA ALA A 87 16.65 -5.55 9.12
C ALA A 87 15.62 -4.75 9.94
N LYS A 88 15.84 -3.44 10.11
CA LYS A 88 14.99 -2.56 10.92
C LYS A 88 13.65 -2.21 10.26
N PHE A 89 13.63 -2.06 8.94
CA PHE A 89 12.42 -1.71 8.18
C PHE A 89 11.75 -2.90 7.50
N ASN A 90 12.23 -4.12 7.79
CA ASN A 90 11.76 -5.41 7.27
C ASN A 90 11.35 -5.35 5.79
N VAL A 91 12.23 -4.78 4.96
CA VAL A 91 12.13 -4.85 3.51
C VAL A 91 12.66 -6.22 3.08
N ALA A 92 12.00 -7.27 3.53
CA ALA A 92 12.30 -8.64 3.14
C ALA A 92 11.02 -9.29 2.63
N GLY A 93 10.90 -9.30 1.30
CA GLY A 93 10.13 -10.34 0.64
C GLY A 93 10.72 -11.70 1.06
N SER A 94 9.84 -12.57 1.55
CA SER A 94 10.11 -13.91 2.08
C SER A 94 11.16 -14.71 1.28
N ALA A 95 12.24 -15.13 1.94
CA ALA A 95 13.04 -16.27 1.52
C ALA A 95 13.51 -17.06 2.75
N SER A 96 12.82 -18.16 3.02
CA SER A 96 13.35 -19.27 3.81
C SER A 96 14.55 -19.86 3.07
N VAL A 97 15.76 -19.54 3.53
CA VAL A 97 16.95 -20.36 3.30
C VAL A 97 17.30 -21.03 4.62
N GLY A 98 16.77 -22.23 4.82
CA GLY A 98 17.27 -23.15 5.82
C GLY A 98 18.55 -23.78 5.28
N SER A 99 19.67 -23.52 5.95
CA SER A 99 20.89 -24.31 5.83
C SER A 99 21.46 -24.43 7.23
N GLY A 100 21.64 -25.67 7.67
CA GLY A 100 22.05 -26.06 9.01
C GLY A 100 21.57 -27.46 9.31
#